data_AF-A0A7S2KD40-F1
#
_entry.id   AF-A0A7S2KD40-F1
#
_cell.length_a   1.000
_cell.length_b   1.000
_cell.length_c   1.000
_cell.angle_alpha   90.00
_cell.angle_beta   90.00
_cell.angle_gamma   90.00
#
_symmetry.space_group_name_H-M   'P 1'
#
loop_
_entity.id
_entity.type
_entity.pdbx_description
1 polymer ?
#
loop_
_entity_poly.entity_id
_entity_poly.type
_entity_poly.pdbx_seq_one_letter_code
_entity_poly.pdbx_strand_id
1 'polypeptide(L)'
;MTWLESGRARKPLPGLDGGVFSHCMVPDMEDAFSHSDTEDEELAERLLGESSGMAGGGYVRDVGSILTPQAHLISGPVAAGDMTASSLPPCEVEVVLPETWKIGQLIRLQGPYGEFTVRPPADAATGTKTKIRLVPRPEFRIEVPPAASTGSEIKFTRADGAKISVQVPEGMQPGERFDVLPPAMMVQVPKGACAGRTVVFSAAGSLEIPEHVLAGQDSEARLCRVTIPKGYEENDYFAVRLPAMARADDDSPFTI
;
A
#
# COMPACT_ATOMS: atom_id res chain seq x y z
N MET A 1 -34.91 -27.26 -30.25
CA MET A 1 -33.52 -27.09 -30.72
C MET A 1 -32.60 -27.41 -29.56
N THR A 2 -32.27 -28.69 -29.47
CA THR A 2 -31.38 -29.33 -28.51
C THR A 2 -29.95 -29.20 -29.04
N TRP A 3 -29.00 -28.86 -28.19
CA TRP A 3 -27.58 -29.12 -28.44
C TRP A 3 -26.99 -29.93 -27.29
N LEU A 4 -26.26 -30.95 -27.72
CA LEU A 4 -25.93 -32.20 -27.05
C LEU A 4 -24.51 -32.14 -26.48
N GLU A 5 -24.32 -32.78 -25.33
CA GLU A 5 -23.02 -33.12 -24.76
C GLU A 5 -22.12 -33.88 -25.75
N SER A 6 -20.82 -33.59 -25.72
CA SER A 6 -19.79 -34.53 -26.14
C SER A 6 -18.48 -34.21 -25.44
N GLY A 7 -18.19 -34.97 -24.39
CA GLY A 7 -16.87 -35.05 -23.79
C GLY A 7 -15.90 -35.83 -24.70
N ARG A 8 -14.64 -35.40 -24.71
CA ARG A 8 -13.52 -36.29 -25.00
C ARG A 8 -12.28 -35.88 -24.22
N ALA A 9 -11.97 -36.70 -23.23
CA ALA A 9 -10.71 -36.69 -22.52
C ALA A 9 -9.52 -36.88 -23.47
N ARG A 10 -8.43 -36.13 -23.26
CA ARG A 10 -7.10 -36.46 -23.77
C ARG A 10 -6.13 -36.57 -22.58
N LYS A 11 -5.42 -37.70 -22.55
CA LYS A 11 -4.45 -38.17 -21.56
C LYS A 11 -3.33 -37.14 -21.28
N PRO A 12 -2.76 -37.13 -20.06
CA PRO A 12 -1.56 -36.38 -19.75
C PRO A 12 -0.32 -37.00 -20.41
N LEU A 13 0.59 -36.16 -20.90
CA LEU A 13 1.95 -36.56 -21.28
C LEU A 13 2.90 -36.38 -20.09
N PRO A 14 3.90 -37.26 -19.92
CA PRO A 14 4.77 -37.30 -18.75
C PRO A 14 5.96 -36.33 -18.87
N GLY A 15 6.34 -35.78 -17.71
CA GLY A 15 7.73 -35.52 -17.28
C GLY A 15 8.66 -34.75 -18.19
N LEU A 16 9.04 -33.54 -17.76
CA LEU A 16 10.44 -33.13 -17.74
C LEU A 16 10.65 -32.14 -16.61
N ASP A 17 11.30 -32.66 -15.58
CA ASP A 17 11.93 -31.97 -14.47
C ASP A 17 12.89 -30.88 -14.97
N GLY A 18 12.94 -29.77 -14.24
CA GLY A 18 13.89 -28.70 -14.51
C GLY A 18 13.55 -27.40 -13.80
N GLY A 19 13.27 -27.48 -12.49
CA GLY A 19 13.12 -26.31 -11.65
C GLY A 19 14.45 -25.57 -11.54
N VAL A 20 14.52 -24.36 -12.09
CA VAL A 20 15.50 -23.36 -11.68
C VAL A 20 14.78 -22.44 -10.71
N PHE A 21 14.81 -22.81 -9.42
CA PHE A 21 14.48 -21.88 -8.36
C PHE A 21 15.61 -20.86 -8.32
N SER A 22 15.34 -19.64 -8.78
CA SER A 22 16.22 -18.51 -8.54
C SER A 22 16.17 -18.19 -7.05
N HIS A 23 17.00 -18.88 -6.28
CA HIS A 23 17.23 -18.61 -4.87
C HIS A 23 17.87 -17.22 -4.76
N CYS A 24 17.15 -16.26 -4.18
CA CYS A 24 17.75 -14.99 -3.78
C CYS A 24 18.80 -15.28 -2.71
N MET A 25 20.07 -15.39 -3.12
CA MET A 25 21.21 -15.42 -2.20
C MET A 25 21.21 -14.13 -1.39
N VAL A 26 20.98 -14.27 -0.08
CA VAL A 26 21.45 -13.29 0.90
C VAL A 26 22.97 -13.47 1.03
N PRO A 27 23.79 -12.40 0.99
CA PRO A 27 25.18 -12.54 1.37
C PRO A 27 25.26 -12.82 2.88
N ASP A 28 25.89 -13.94 3.20
CA ASP A 28 26.34 -14.33 4.53
C ASP A 28 27.22 -13.23 5.11
N MET A 29 26.88 -12.73 6.30
CA MET A 29 27.68 -11.75 7.02
C MET A 29 27.70 -12.12 8.51
N GLU A 30 28.50 -13.13 8.83
CA GLU A 30 28.97 -13.41 10.18
C GLU A 30 30.48 -13.16 10.24
N ASP A 31 30.89 -12.07 10.91
CA ASP A 31 31.93 -12.06 11.95
C ASP A 31 32.32 -10.62 12.30
N ALA A 32 31.97 -10.19 13.51
CA ALA A 32 32.84 -9.42 14.42
C ALA A 32 32.04 -9.00 15.67
N PHE A 33 32.17 -9.79 16.74
CA PHE A 33 31.85 -9.37 18.10
C PHE A 33 32.93 -8.40 18.64
N SER A 34 32.49 -7.36 19.36
CA SER A 34 33.00 -6.87 20.67
C SER A 34 33.19 -5.35 20.75
N HIS A 35 33.01 -4.86 21.99
CA HIS A 35 33.05 -3.48 22.54
C HIS A 35 31.64 -2.88 22.72
N SER A 36 30.95 -3.13 23.83
CA SER A 36 31.09 -2.58 25.21
C SER A 36 30.48 -1.18 25.37
N ASP A 37 29.31 -1.19 26.00
CA ASP A 37 28.60 -0.20 26.83
C ASP A 37 29.06 1.28 26.91
N THR A 38 28.04 2.13 27.12
CA THR A 38 28.05 3.44 27.83
C THR A 38 28.02 4.77 27.05
N GLU A 39 27.41 4.86 25.87
CA GLU A 39 27.12 6.19 25.26
C GLU A 39 25.69 6.41 24.70
N ASP A 40 24.83 5.38 24.65
CA ASP A 40 23.49 5.49 24.03
C ASP A 40 22.35 5.96 24.95
N GLU A 41 22.54 6.02 26.27
CA GLU A 41 21.49 6.43 27.22
C GLU A 41 21.40 7.97 27.39
N GLU A 42 22.49 8.71 27.14
CA GLU A 42 22.52 10.18 27.24
C GLU A 42 21.87 10.88 26.03
N LEU A 43 21.75 10.19 24.88
CA LEU A 43 21.09 10.71 23.68
C LEU A 43 19.55 10.66 23.79
N ALA A 44 19.02 9.71 24.56
CA ALA A 44 17.58 9.54 24.76
C ALA A 44 16.98 10.64 25.64
N GLU A 45 17.72 11.17 26.63
CA GLU A 45 17.24 12.24 27.50
C GLU A 45 17.35 13.64 26.86
N ARG A 46 18.21 13.82 25.84
CA ARG A 46 18.35 15.10 25.12
C ARG A 46 17.32 15.32 24.01
N LEU A 47 16.47 14.34 23.71
CA LEU A 47 15.37 14.46 22.73
C LEU A 47 14.03 14.90 23.35
N LEU A 48 13.98 15.09 24.68
CA LEU A 48 12.79 15.59 25.38
C LEU A 48 12.89 17.08 25.76
N GLY A 49 13.83 17.83 25.16
CA GLY A 49 14.03 19.26 25.39
C GLY A 49 13.77 20.12 24.16
N GLU A 50 12.57 20.69 24.10
CA GLU A 50 12.24 22.00 23.50
C GLU A 50 12.46 22.20 21.98
N SER A 51 11.35 22.19 21.24
CA SER A 51 11.07 23.34 20.37
C SER A 51 9.57 23.67 20.40
N SER A 52 9.29 24.73 21.15
CA SER A 52 8.06 25.51 21.09
C SER A 52 7.90 26.07 19.66
N GLY A 53 6.82 25.63 19.01
CA GLY A 53 6.26 26.23 17.80
C GLY A 53 4.74 26.20 17.91
N MET A 54 4.18 27.02 18.81
CA MET A 54 2.73 27.11 19.00
C MET A 54 2.04 27.70 17.75
N ALA A 55 1.33 26.83 17.02
CA ALA A 55 0.00 27.07 16.43
C ALA A 55 -0.58 25.74 15.89
N GLY A 56 -1.21 24.93 16.75
CA GLY A 56 -1.90 23.69 16.39
C GLY A 56 -1.85 22.64 17.51
N GLY A 57 -2.85 22.65 18.40
CA GLY A 57 -2.87 21.90 19.68
C GLY A 57 -2.83 20.37 19.55
N GLY A 58 -2.45 19.70 20.65
CA GLY A 58 -2.15 18.26 20.81
C GLY A 58 -3.27 17.24 20.55
N TYR A 59 -4.16 17.54 19.61
CA TYR A 59 -5.26 16.68 19.16
C TYR A 59 -4.86 15.76 18.01
N VAL A 60 -3.68 15.97 17.39
CA VAL A 60 -3.15 15.12 16.33
C VAL A 60 -2.03 14.28 16.89
N ARG A 61 -2.16 12.95 16.77
CA ARG A 61 -1.10 12.00 17.10
C ARG A 61 -0.62 11.30 15.84
N ASP A 62 0.67 11.40 15.56
CA ASP A 62 1.32 10.53 14.56
C ASP A 62 1.40 9.10 15.10
N VAL A 63 0.83 8.15 14.36
CA VAL A 63 0.79 6.72 14.69
C VAL A 63 1.42 5.85 13.61
N GLY A 64 1.88 6.44 12.50
CA GLY A 64 2.33 5.63 11.36
C GLY A 64 2.78 6.38 10.11
N SER A 65 3.08 7.69 10.18
CA SER A 65 3.45 8.48 8.99
C SER A 65 4.66 7.91 8.22
N ILE A 66 5.62 7.31 8.94
CA ILE A 66 6.85 6.69 8.41
C ILE A 66 6.66 5.25 7.91
N LEU A 67 5.52 4.60 8.23
CA LEU A 67 5.33 3.17 7.95
C LEU A 67 4.90 2.90 6.51
N THR A 68 4.33 3.90 5.84
CA THR A 68 3.88 3.78 4.45
C THR A 68 4.95 4.33 3.51
N PRO A 69 5.59 3.48 2.67
CA PRO A 69 6.63 3.93 1.75
C PRO A 69 6.09 4.99 0.76
N GLN A 70 6.90 6.01 0.49
CA GLN A 70 6.60 7.07 -0.47
C GLN A 70 6.95 6.61 -1.89
N ALA A 71 5.98 6.70 -2.80
CA ALA A 71 6.24 6.51 -4.22
C ALA A 71 6.79 7.78 -4.88
N HIS A 72 7.51 7.57 -5.97
CA HIS A 72 8.04 8.64 -6.82
C HIS A 72 7.42 8.53 -8.20
N LEU A 73 6.99 9.67 -8.75
CA LEU A 73 6.48 9.72 -10.12
C LEU A 73 7.61 9.40 -11.11
N ILE A 74 7.29 8.62 -12.14
CA ILE A 74 8.19 8.34 -13.25
C ILE A 74 7.97 9.40 -14.32
N SER A 75 9.06 9.93 -14.86
CA SER A 75 9.02 10.84 -16.01
C SER A 75 9.55 10.11 -17.25
N GLY A 76 8.73 10.02 -18.29
CA GLY A 76 9.09 9.36 -19.55
C GLY A 76 8.90 7.84 -19.55
N PRO A 77 9.52 7.13 -20.51
CA PRO A 77 9.34 5.70 -20.67
C PRO A 77 9.96 4.91 -19.50
N VAL A 78 9.31 3.80 -19.16
CA VAL A 78 9.80 2.83 -18.18
C VAL A 78 10.96 2.03 -18.79
N ALA A 79 12.02 1.80 -18.02
CA ALA A 79 13.20 1.12 -18.53
C ALA A 79 12.90 -0.36 -18.82
N ALA A 80 13.49 -0.89 -19.89
CA ALA A 80 13.41 -2.31 -20.20
C ALA A 80 14.04 -3.12 -19.04
N GLY A 81 13.23 -3.97 -18.40
CA GLY A 81 13.64 -4.78 -17.24
C GLY A 81 13.13 -4.29 -15.89
N ASP A 82 12.50 -3.12 -15.82
CA ASP A 82 11.73 -2.71 -14.64
C ASP A 82 10.56 -3.68 -14.45
N MET A 83 10.36 -4.11 -13.21
CA MET A 83 9.24 -4.99 -12.86
C MET A 83 7.98 -4.16 -12.69
N THR A 84 6.93 -4.50 -13.43
CA THR A 84 5.62 -3.91 -13.24
C THR A 84 4.87 -4.65 -12.13
N ALA A 85 4.01 -3.92 -11.43
CA ALA A 85 3.18 -4.43 -10.36
C ALA A 85 1.73 -4.02 -10.58
N SER A 86 0.83 -4.96 -10.31
CA SER A 86 -0.59 -4.68 -10.19
C SER A 86 -0.83 -3.73 -9.01
N SER A 87 -1.70 -2.75 -9.20
CA SER A 87 -2.10 -1.82 -8.15
C SER A 87 -3.60 -1.59 -8.16
N LEU A 88 -4.16 -1.37 -6.98
CA LEU A 88 -5.57 -1.06 -6.79
C LEU A 88 -5.77 -0.02 -5.67
N PRO A 89 -6.78 0.85 -5.79
CA PRO A 89 -7.16 1.73 -4.69
C PRO A 89 -7.51 0.94 -3.43
N PRO A 90 -7.34 1.53 -2.22
CA PRO A 90 -7.73 0.89 -0.99
C PRO A 90 -9.17 0.36 -1.07
N CYS A 91 -9.34 -0.92 -0.77
CA CYS A 91 -10.61 -1.59 -0.95
C CYS A 91 -10.88 -2.60 0.15
N GLU A 92 -12.14 -2.98 0.24
CA GLU A 92 -12.63 -3.99 1.15
C GLU A 92 -13.55 -4.93 0.40
N VAL A 93 -13.35 -6.22 0.59
CA VAL A 93 -14.12 -7.27 -0.08
C VAL A 93 -14.62 -8.27 0.95
N GLU A 94 -15.89 -8.63 0.86
CA GLU A 94 -16.46 -9.74 1.62
C GLU A 94 -16.43 -11.01 0.77
N VAL A 95 -15.89 -12.10 1.33
CA VAL A 95 -15.80 -13.40 0.67
C VAL A 95 -16.17 -14.50 1.64
N VAL A 96 -16.83 -15.56 1.15
CA VAL A 96 -16.96 -16.81 1.91
C VAL A 96 -15.78 -17.69 1.57
N LEU A 97 -14.91 -17.94 2.55
CA LEU A 97 -13.76 -18.80 2.35
C LEU A 97 -14.23 -20.26 2.16
N PRO A 98 -13.70 -20.99 1.15
CA PRO A 98 -14.08 -22.38 0.95
C PRO A 98 -13.64 -23.24 2.13
N GLU A 99 -14.40 -24.28 2.44
CA GLU A 99 -14.11 -25.20 3.57
C GLU A 99 -12.74 -25.87 3.46
N THR A 100 -12.21 -25.98 2.25
CA THR A 100 -10.89 -26.58 1.97
C THR A 100 -9.73 -25.60 2.08
N TRP A 101 -9.98 -24.31 2.35
CA TRP A 101 -8.93 -23.30 2.46
C TRP A 101 -8.03 -23.55 3.68
N LYS A 102 -6.74 -23.31 3.50
CA LYS A 102 -5.73 -23.41 4.56
C LYS A 102 -5.04 -22.07 4.75
N ILE A 103 -4.65 -21.78 5.99
CA ILE A 103 -3.87 -20.57 6.32
C ILE A 103 -2.66 -20.45 5.39
N GLY A 104 -2.47 -19.24 4.84
CA GLY A 104 -1.41 -18.93 3.87
C GLY A 104 -1.76 -19.24 2.42
N GLN A 105 -2.83 -19.98 2.13
CA GLN A 105 -3.28 -20.24 0.77
C GLN A 105 -3.89 -18.98 0.14
N LEU A 106 -3.51 -18.70 -1.10
CA LEU A 106 -4.08 -17.63 -1.91
C LEU A 106 -5.52 -17.96 -2.37
N ILE A 107 -6.36 -16.93 -2.45
CA ILE A 107 -7.69 -17.01 -3.07
C ILE A 107 -7.81 -15.97 -4.18
N ARG A 108 -8.60 -16.28 -5.20
CA ARG A 108 -8.98 -15.33 -6.26
C ARG A 108 -10.27 -14.64 -5.87
N LEU A 109 -10.30 -13.32 -6.01
CA LEU A 109 -11.43 -12.47 -5.71
C LEU A 109 -11.80 -11.63 -6.93
N GLN A 110 -13.10 -11.39 -7.09
CA GLN A 110 -13.59 -10.40 -8.04
C GLN A 110 -13.69 -9.05 -7.34
N GLY A 111 -12.84 -8.11 -7.75
CA GLY A 111 -12.85 -6.74 -7.25
C GLY A 111 -13.49 -5.77 -8.24
N PRO A 112 -13.76 -4.53 -7.80
CA PRO A 112 -14.22 -3.46 -8.69
C PRO A 112 -13.22 -3.12 -9.81
N TYR A 113 -11.97 -3.58 -9.70
CA TYR A 113 -10.88 -3.34 -10.65
C TYR A 113 -10.47 -4.60 -11.44
N GLY A 114 -11.26 -5.68 -11.36
CA GLY A 114 -11.00 -6.96 -12.00
C GLY A 114 -10.65 -8.08 -11.01
N GLU A 115 -10.24 -9.23 -11.55
CA GLU A 115 -9.83 -10.39 -10.74
C GLU A 115 -8.46 -10.15 -10.13
N PHE A 116 -8.33 -10.37 -8.81
CA PHE A 116 -7.06 -10.26 -8.12
C PHE A 116 -6.91 -11.37 -7.08
N THR A 117 -5.68 -11.59 -6.60
CA THR A 117 -5.37 -12.73 -5.74
C THR A 117 -4.81 -12.24 -4.41
N VAL A 118 -5.35 -12.70 -3.29
CA VAL A 118 -4.91 -12.28 -1.94
C VAL A 118 -4.71 -13.47 -1.02
N ARG A 119 -3.87 -13.28 0.00
CA ARG A 119 -3.81 -14.16 1.17
C ARG A 119 -4.86 -13.67 2.18
N PRO A 120 -5.87 -14.49 2.54
CA PRO A 120 -6.77 -14.13 3.62
C PRO A 120 -6.04 -13.99 4.96
N PRO A 121 -6.57 -13.21 5.91
CA PRO A 121 -6.03 -13.12 7.27
C PRO A 121 -5.85 -14.50 7.91
N ALA A 122 -4.81 -14.67 8.71
CA ALA A 122 -4.48 -15.97 9.31
C ALA A 122 -5.55 -16.47 10.31
N ASP A 123 -6.37 -15.57 10.83
CA ASP A 123 -7.50 -15.83 11.74
C ASP A 123 -8.85 -15.96 11.02
N ALA A 124 -8.87 -15.97 9.68
CA ALA A 124 -10.10 -16.05 8.91
C ALA A 124 -10.79 -17.42 9.04
N ALA A 125 -12.12 -17.39 9.20
CA ALA A 125 -12.93 -18.60 9.38
C ALA A 125 -13.52 -19.08 8.04
N THR A 126 -13.33 -20.37 7.74
CA THR A 126 -13.94 -21.02 6.57
C THR A 126 -15.45 -21.12 6.68
N GLY A 127 -16.16 -21.12 5.54
CA GLY A 127 -17.61 -21.30 5.46
C GLY A 127 -18.43 -20.10 5.94
N THR A 128 -17.79 -19.04 6.45
CA THR A 128 -18.43 -17.80 6.87
C THR A 128 -17.92 -16.61 6.08
N LYS A 129 -18.69 -15.52 6.07
CA LYS A 129 -18.28 -14.27 5.43
C LYS A 129 -17.07 -13.68 6.17
N THR A 130 -15.95 -13.62 5.47
CA THR A 130 -14.71 -12.98 5.89
C THR A 130 -14.56 -11.66 5.15
N LYS A 131 -14.20 -10.61 5.89
CA LYS A 131 -13.94 -9.28 5.33
C LYS A 131 -12.45 -9.09 5.14
N ILE A 132 -12.01 -8.98 3.89
CA ILE A 132 -10.62 -8.74 3.52
C ILE A 132 -10.43 -7.25 3.28
N ARG A 133 -9.49 -6.63 3.99
CA ARG A 133 -9.20 -5.20 3.91
C ARG A 133 -7.82 -5.00 3.29
N LEU A 134 -7.80 -4.43 2.09
CA LEU A 134 -6.59 -3.92 1.47
C LEU A 134 -6.57 -2.40 1.66
N VAL A 135 -6.19 -1.98 2.86
CA VAL A 135 -6.15 -0.55 3.23
C VAL A 135 -4.81 -0.23 3.89
N PRO A 136 -4.31 1.01 3.72
CA PRO A 136 -3.14 1.45 4.46
C PRO A 136 -3.40 1.45 5.96
N ARG A 137 -2.32 1.39 6.74
CA ARG A 137 -2.40 1.68 8.16
C ARG A 137 -2.66 3.18 8.38
N PRO A 138 -3.35 3.56 9.46
CA PRO A 138 -3.47 4.96 9.84
C PRO A 138 -2.12 5.65 10.00
N GLU A 139 -2.02 6.88 9.52
CA GLU A 139 -0.88 7.75 9.81
C GLU A 139 -1.10 8.60 11.03
N PHE A 140 -2.32 9.13 11.15
CA PHE A 140 -2.66 10.04 12.23
C PHE A 140 -3.91 9.52 12.92
N ARG A 141 -3.93 9.69 14.24
CA ARG A 141 -5.12 9.59 15.04
C ARG A 141 -5.46 10.97 15.55
N ILE A 142 -6.63 11.46 15.16
CA ILE A 142 -7.09 12.79 15.51
C ILE A 142 -8.17 12.65 16.58
N GLU A 143 -8.03 13.41 17.66
CA GLU A 143 -9.08 13.64 18.64
C GLU A 143 -9.86 14.90 18.26
N VAL A 144 -11.19 14.84 18.22
CA VAL A 144 -12.02 15.97 17.80
C VAL A 144 -11.92 17.09 18.85
N PRO A 145 -11.43 18.30 18.49
CA PRO A 145 -11.30 19.39 19.45
C PRO A 145 -12.66 19.86 20.00
N PRO A 146 -12.72 20.43 21.22
CA PRO A 146 -13.94 20.97 21.85
C PRO A 146 -14.78 21.92 20.98
N ALA A 147 -14.14 22.70 20.10
CA ALA A 147 -14.79 23.68 19.24
C ALA A 147 -15.05 23.18 17.80
N ALA A 148 -14.65 21.94 17.47
CA ALA A 148 -14.82 21.38 16.13
C ALA A 148 -16.15 20.62 16.04
N SER A 149 -16.92 20.89 14.99
CA SER A 149 -18.12 20.16 14.61
C SER A 149 -17.87 19.36 13.32
N THR A 150 -18.80 18.48 12.95
CA THR A 150 -18.79 17.80 11.64
C THR A 150 -18.49 18.76 10.50
N GLY A 151 -17.56 18.36 9.62
CA GLY A 151 -17.10 19.16 8.49
C GLY A 151 -16.05 20.22 8.84
N SER A 152 -15.79 20.48 10.13
CA SER A 152 -14.71 21.39 10.54
C SER A 152 -13.36 20.88 10.05
N GLU A 153 -12.52 21.80 9.60
CA GLU A 153 -11.23 21.49 9.00
C GLU A 153 -10.12 21.55 10.05
N ILE A 154 -9.35 20.46 10.17
CA ILE A 154 -8.18 20.35 11.04
C ILE A 154 -6.93 20.34 10.15
N LYS A 155 -6.09 21.36 10.32
CA LYS A 155 -4.85 21.54 9.55
C LYS A 155 -3.62 21.31 10.42
N PHE A 156 -2.66 20.58 9.89
CA PHE A 156 -1.36 20.35 10.53
C PHE A 156 -0.30 20.04 9.48
N THR A 157 0.96 20.10 9.88
CA THR A 157 2.10 19.81 9.01
C THR A 157 2.69 18.45 9.40
N ARG A 158 2.82 17.54 8.43
CA ARG A 158 3.55 16.28 8.62
C ARG A 158 5.05 16.54 8.73
N ALA A 159 5.79 15.62 9.34
CA ALA A 159 7.25 15.71 9.53
C ALA A 159 8.06 16.01 8.24
N ASP A 160 7.56 15.65 7.07
CA ASP A 160 8.18 15.94 5.77
C ASP A 160 7.83 17.32 5.19
N GLY A 161 7.09 18.14 5.94
CA GLY A 161 6.65 19.48 5.53
C GLY A 161 5.33 19.51 4.76
N ALA A 162 4.71 18.36 4.46
CA ALA A 162 3.43 18.33 3.78
C ALA A 162 2.32 18.92 4.68
N LYS A 163 1.56 19.88 4.13
CA LYS A 163 0.38 20.44 4.80
C LYS A 163 -0.80 19.47 4.63
N ILE A 164 -1.29 18.94 5.73
CA ILE A 164 -2.43 18.03 5.78
C ILE A 164 -3.66 18.80 6.23
N SER A 165 -4.77 18.56 5.56
CA SER A 165 -6.07 19.11 5.91
C SER A 165 -7.12 18.00 5.94
N VAL A 166 -7.78 17.81 7.07
CA VAL A 166 -8.74 16.73 7.28
C VAL A 166 -10.03 17.30 7.86
N GLN A 167 -11.17 16.84 7.37
CA GLN A 167 -12.47 17.20 7.91
C GLN A 167 -12.87 16.24 9.03
N VAL A 168 -13.48 16.79 10.09
CA VAL A 168 -14.13 15.98 11.12
C VAL A 168 -15.29 15.21 10.47
N PRO A 169 -15.32 13.86 10.56
CA PRO A 169 -16.37 13.07 9.95
C PRO A 169 -17.77 13.39 10.50
N GLU A 170 -18.79 12.98 9.75
CA GLU A 170 -20.19 13.12 10.16
C GLU A 170 -20.48 12.34 11.45
N GLY A 171 -21.22 12.97 12.35
CA GLY A 171 -21.66 12.35 13.61
C GLY A 171 -20.62 12.31 14.72
N MET A 172 -19.38 12.76 14.49
CA MET A 172 -18.36 12.77 15.54
C MET A 172 -18.56 13.92 16.53
N GLN A 173 -18.28 13.64 17.80
CA GLN A 173 -18.36 14.58 18.90
C GLN A 173 -16.97 14.96 19.44
N PRO A 174 -16.83 16.13 20.08
CA PRO A 174 -15.58 16.48 20.75
C PRO A 174 -15.07 15.42 21.73
N GLY A 175 -13.77 15.15 21.68
CA GLY A 175 -13.09 14.10 22.46
C GLY A 175 -13.11 12.72 21.81
N GLU A 176 -13.95 12.48 20.79
CA GLU A 176 -13.89 11.24 20.01
C GLU A 176 -12.67 11.21 19.11
N ARG A 177 -12.27 10.00 18.68
CA ARG A 177 -11.07 9.81 17.86
C ARG A 177 -11.40 9.16 16.53
N PHE A 178 -10.74 9.62 15.48
CA PHE A 178 -10.78 8.99 14.17
C PHE A 178 -9.38 8.88 13.56
N ASP A 179 -9.24 7.92 12.66
CA ASP A 179 -7.99 7.60 12.00
C ASP A 179 -7.94 8.26 10.62
N VAL A 180 -6.78 8.80 10.27
CA VAL A 180 -6.49 9.42 8.97
C VAL A 180 -5.54 8.50 8.22
N LEU A 181 -5.96 8.08 7.04
CA LEU A 181 -5.19 7.22 6.16
C LEU A 181 -4.38 8.05 5.15
N PRO A 182 -3.23 7.53 4.67
CA PRO A 182 -2.54 8.12 3.53
C PRO A 182 -3.38 8.16 2.26
N PRO A 183 -3.15 9.12 1.35
CA PRO A 183 -3.46 8.91 -0.05
C PRO A 183 -2.54 7.79 -0.57
N ALA A 184 -3.06 6.58 -0.70
CA ALA A 184 -2.28 5.40 -1.02
C ALA A 184 -2.89 4.55 -2.14
N MET A 185 -2.03 3.74 -2.75
CA MET A 185 -2.39 2.58 -3.56
C MET A 185 -1.95 1.30 -2.85
N MET A 186 -2.69 0.22 -3.07
CA MET A 186 -2.30 -1.11 -2.66
C MET A 186 -1.57 -1.76 -3.83
N VAL A 187 -0.27 -1.99 -3.67
CA VAL A 187 0.60 -2.55 -4.71
C VAL A 187 0.86 -4.02 -4.39
N GLN A 188 0.60 -4.90 -5.35
CA GLN A 188 0.91 -6.31 -5.22
C GLN A 188 2.39 -6.55 -5.49
N VAL A 189 3.06 -7.31 -4.64
CA VAL A 189 4.42 -7.78 -4.92
C VAL A 189 4.37 -8.76 -6.09
N PRO A 190 5.01 -8.44 -7.23
CA PRO A 190 4.99 -9.30 -8.41
C PRO A 190 5.63 -10.66 -8.14
N LYS A 191 5.28 -11.63 -8.98
CA LYS A 191 5.93 -12.94 -8.96
C LYS A 191 7.43 -12.83 -9.12
N GLY A 192 8.18 -13.52 -8.26
CA GLY A 192 9.65 -13.48 -8.23
C GLY A 192 10.27 -12.17 -7.73
N ALA A 193 9.48 -11.21 -7.25
CA ALA A 193 9.99 -10.03 -6.56
C ALA A 193 10.07 -10.26 -5.05
N CYS A 194 10.97 -9.55 -4.38
CA CYS A 194 11.15 -9.57 -2.94
C CYS A 194 11.50 -8.18 -2.41
N ALA A 195 11.55 -8.04 -1.09
CA ALA A 195 12.01 -6.83 -0.42
C ALA A 195 13.31 -6.26 -1.02
N GLY A 196 13.39 -4.93 -1.10
CA GLY A 196 14.52 -4.20 -1.68
C GLY A 196 14.47 -4.02 -3.20
N ARG A 197 13.62 -4.77 -3.92
CA ARG A 197 13.45 -4.57 -5.36
C ARG A 197 12.50 -3.41 -5.67
N THR A 198 12.80 -2.65 -6.71
CA THR A 198 11.95 -1.57 -7.21
C THR A 198 10.92 -2.12 -8.19
N VAL A 199 9.67 -1.66 -8.03
CA VAL A 199 8.56 -1.99 -8.93
C VAL A 199 7.89 -0.72 -9.44
N VAL A 200 7.29 -0.82 -10.62
CA VAL A 200 6.54 0.24 -11.29
C VAL A 200 5.05 -0.10 -11.28
N PHE A 201 4.22 0.86 -10.92
CA PHE A 201 2.77 0.67 -10.83
C PHE A 201 2.00 1.90 -11.33
N SER A 202 0.72 1.73 -11.66
CA SER A 202 -0.17 2.83 -12.03
C SER A 202 -0.74 3.51 -10.78
N ALA A 203 -0.64 4.83 -10.69
CA ALA A 203 -1.25 5.62 -9.62
C ALA A 203 -2.78 5.74 -9.76
N ALA A 204 -3.34 5.39 -10.93
CA ALA A 204 -4.80 5.29 -11.15
C ALA A 204 -5.35 3.88 -10.82
N GLY A 205 -4.47 2.93 -10.49
CA GLY A 205 -4.81 1.52 -10.40
C GLY A 205 -4.76 0.84 -11.76
N SER A 206 -4.13 -0.33 -11.82
CA SER A 206 -4.22 -1.24 -12.95
C SER A 206 -3.73 -2.62 -12.55
N LEU A 207 -4.39 -3.68 -13.01
CA LEU A 207 -3.91 -5.04 -12.82
C LEU A 207 -2.72 -5.36 -13.73
N GLU A 208 -2.65 -4.70 -14.89
CA GLU A 208 -1.56 -4.82 -15.85
C GLU A 208 -1.35 -3.47 -16.53
N ILE A 209 -0.09 -3.04 -16.68
CA ILE A 209 0.22 -1.76 -17.34
C ILE A 209 0.44 -2.05 -18.82
N PRO A 210 -0.37 -1.48 -19.74
CA PRO A 210 -0.19 -1.70 -21.16
C PRO A 210 1.19 -1.25 -21.67
N GLU A 211 1.75 -1.95 -22.66
CA GLU A 211 3.08 -1.63 -23.20
C GLU A 211 3.20 -0.20 -23.74
N HIS A 212 2.15 0.34 -24.37
CA HIS A 212 2.16 1.72 -24.87
C HIS A 212 2.27 2.75 -23.73
N VAL A 213 1.68 2.45 -22.56
CA VAL A 213 1.81 3.28 -21.36
C VAL A 213 3.24 3.21 -20.82
N LEU A 214 3.83 2.00 -20.77
CA LEU A 214 5.23 1.82 -20.37
C LEU A 214 6.20 2.52 -21.34
N ALA A 215 5.89 2.56 -22.63
CA ALA A 215 6.64 3.28 -23.64
C ALA A 215 6.49 4.82 -23.56
N GLY A 216 5.69 5.33 -22.61
CA GLY A 216 5.44 6.76 -22.43
C GLY A 216 4.60 7.38 -23.55
N GLN A 217 3.81 6.57 -24.26
CA GLN A 217 2.92 7.05 -25.34
C GLN A 217 1.59 7.61 -24.81
N ASP A 218 1.29 7.37 -23.54
CA ASP A 218 0.14 7.95 -22.84
C ASP A 218 0.63 9.04 -21.88
N SER A 219 0.33 10.30 -22.21
CA SER A 219 0.71 11.47 -21.42
C SER A 219 -0.14 11.66 -20.16
N GLU A 220 -1.32 11.04 -20.09
CA GLU A 220 -2.21 11.11 -18.92
C GLU A 220 -1.88 10.02 -17.90
N ALA A 221 -1.22 8.95 -18.34
CA ALA A 221 -0.78 7.88 -17.47
C ALA A 221 0.19 8.37 -16.39
N ARG A 222 -0.18 8.11 -15.13
CA ARG A 222 0.64 8.44 -13.97
C ARG A 222 1.28 7.17 -13.42
N LEU A 223 2.51 6.90 -13.87
CA LEU A 223 3.29 5.79 -13.37
C LEU A 223 4.15 6.21 -12.18
N CYS A 224 4.19 5.36 -11.18
CA CYS A 224 4.99 5.55 -9.99
C CYS A 224 5.95 4.37 -9.79
N ARG A 225 7.07 4.64 -9.12
CA ARG A 225 8.00 3.61 -8.66
C ARG A 225 8.11 3.61 -7.14
N VAL A 226 8.32 2.44 -6.58
CA VAL A 226 8.53 2.22 -5.15
C VAL A 226 9.43 1.01 -4.93
N THR A 227 10.20 1.03 -3.84
CA THR A 227 10.97 -0.14 -3.39
C THR A 227 10.11 -0.98 -2.46
N ILE A 228 10.05 -2.29 -2.69
CA ILE A 228 9.30 -3.23 -1.85
C ILE A 228 9.90 -3.21 -0.43
N PRO A 229 9.10 -2.90 0.61
CA PRO A 229 9.60 -2.87 1.99
C PRO A 229 10.02 -4.26 2.48
N LYS A 230 10.83 -4.29 3.55
CA LYS A 230 11.16 -5.55 4.24
C LYS A 230 9.89 -6.23 4.76
N GLY A 231 9.87 -7.57 4.70
CA GLY A 231 8.78 -8.38 5.23
C GLY A 231 7.61 -8.62 4.27
N TYR A 232 7.67 -8.12 3.03
CA TYR A 232 6.70 -8.43 1.98
C TYR A 232 7.27 -9.45 0.99
N GLU A 233 6.46 -10.45 0.67
CA GLU A 233 6.78 -11.52 -0.27
C GLU A 233 5.87 -11.49 -1.49
N GLU A 234 6.18 -12.32 -2.48
CA GLU A 234 5.35 -12.54 -3.66
C GLU A 234 3.85 -12.70 -3.31
N ASN A 235 3.02 -11.98 -4.06
CA ASN A 235 1.57 -11.87 -3.95
C ASN A 235 1.04 -11.13 -2.71
N ASP A 236 1.90 -10.68 -1.80
CA ASP A 236 1.46 -9.79 -0.73
C ASP A 236 1.08 -8.41 -1.30
N TYR A 237 0.20 -7.71 -0.60
CA TYR A 237 -0.09 -6.31 -0.89
C TYR A 237 0.53 -5.43 0.18
N PHE A 238 1.17 -4.36 -0.25
CA PHE A 238 1.63 -3.30 0.63
C PHE A 238 1.02 -1.97 0.22
N ALA A 239 0.73 -1.13 1.21
CA ALA A 239 0.28 0.22 0.97
C ALA A 239 1.46 1.09 0.53
N VAL A 240 1.21 1.93 -0.47
CA VAL A 240 2.21 2.84 -1.03
C VAL A 240 1.58 4.22 -1.10
N ARG A 241 2.22 5.18 -0.45
CA ARG A 241 1.79 6.58 -0.45
C ARG A 241 2.05 7.19 -1.82
N LEU A 242 1.01 7.77 -2.40
CA LEU A 242 1.12 8.52 -3.64
C LEU A 242 1.83 9.86 -3.39
N PRO A 243 2.63 10.35 -4.35
CA PRO A 243 3.14 11.72 -4.29
C PRO A 243 1.97 12.71 -4.28
N ALA A 244 2.20 13.90 -3.73
CA ALA A 244 1.27 15.01 -3.87
C ALA A 244 1.12 15.31 -5.36
N MET A 245 0.03 14.85 -5.95
CA MET A 245 -0.31 15.20 -7.32
C MET A 245 -0.82 16.62 -7.26
N ALA A 246 -0.14 17.55 -7.93
CA ALA A 246 -0.69 18.88 -8.15
C ALA A 246 -2.12 18.69 -8.69
N ARG A 247 -3.11 19.27 -8.01
CA ARG A 247 -4.46 19.32 -8.57
C ARG A 247 -4.34 20.05 -9.90
N ALA A 248 -4.92 19.48 -10.95
CA ALA A 248 -5.02 20.15 -12.25
C ALA A 248 -5.92 21.41 -12.21
N ASP A 249 -6.49 21.73 -11.04
CA ASP A 249 -7.49 22.79 -10.86
C ASP A 249 -6.98 24.06 -10.15
N ASP A 250 -5.68 24.19 -9.88
CA ASP A 250 -5.12 25.40 -9.24
C ASP A 250 -4.67 26.49 -10.24
N ASP A 251 -5.15 26.40 -11.49
CA ASP A 251 -4.94 27.43 -12.54
C ASP A 251 -6.30 27.95 -13.06
N SER A 252 -7.23 28.23 -12.14
CA SER A 252 -8.46 28.95 -12.44
C SER A 252 -8.28 30.44 -12.13
N PRO A 253 -7.99 31.30 -13.13
CA PRO A 253 -8.07 32.74 -12.95
C PRO A 253 -9.54 33.18 -13.08
N PHE A 254 -10.33 32.98 -12.05
CA PHE A 254 -11.57 33.75 -11.88
C PHE A 254 -11.44 34.71 -10.71
N THR A 255 -10.88 35.87 -11.05
CA THR A 255 -10.96 37.11 -10.30
C THR A 255 -12.30 37.80 -10.63
N ILE A 256 -13.14 37.93 -9.59
CA ILE A 256 -14.33 38.81 -9.39
C ILE A 256 -15.51 38.60 -10.37
#